data_AF-A0A0D3JKS5-F1
#
_entry.id   AF-A0A0D3JKS5-F1
#
_cell.length_a   1.000
_cell.length_b   1.000
_cell.length_c   1.000
_cell.angle_alpha   90.00
_cell.angle_beta   90.00
_cell.angle_gamma   90.00
#
_symmetry.space_group_name_H-M   'P 1'
#
loop_
_entity.id
_entity.type
_entity.pdbx_description
1 polymer ?
#
loop_
_entity_poly.entity_id
_entity_poly.type
_entity_poly.pdbx_seq_one_letter_code
_entity_poly.pdbx_strand_id
1 'polypeptide(L)'
;MLGFAADVSEPSLLARNHFPSKLGGAPAWLDPVNLPTERQLRCGASGEPLRFVAQVYAAASDEPHAFHRSILLFLSPHGPSLSRPGAVRAFRCQLPRDN
;
A
#
# COMPACT_ATOMS: atom_id res chain seq x y z
N MET A 1 -4.15 -4.32 12.80
CA MET A 1 -3.16 -3.62 11.96
C MET A 1 -1.79 -4.13 12.38
N LEU A 2 -0.88 -4.39 11.45
CA LEU A 2 0.50 -4.74 11.82
C LEU A 2 1.23 -3.48 12.32
N GLY A 3 2.07 -3.61 13.34
CA GLY A 3 2.96 -2.53 13.77
C GLY A 3 4.09 -2.26 12.77
N PHE A 4 4.94 -1.28 13.04
CA PHE A 4 6.11 -1.01 12.18
C PHE A 4 7.22 -2.05 12.38
N ALA A 5 7.97 -2.35 11.33
CA ALA A 5 9.10 -3.28 11.41
C ALA A 5 10.34 -2.69 12.12
N ALA A 6 10.38 -1.37 12.29
CA ALA A 6 11.43 -0.65 13.00
C ALA A 6 10.80 0.51 13.79
N ASP A 7 11.50 0.97 14.82
CA ASP A 7 11.08 2.14 15.59
C ASP A 7 11.04 3.38 14.69
N VAL A 8 10.00 4.17 14.89
CA VAL A 8 9.74 5.38 14.11
C VAL A 8 10.07 6.58 14.99
N SER A 9 11.25 7.15 14.81
CA SER A 9 11.71 8.33 15.56
C SER A 9 10.87 9.58 15.24
N GLU A 10 10.39 9.71 14.01
CA GLU A 10 9.59 10.85 13.54
C GLU A 10 8.31 10.40 12.82
N PRO A 11 7.20 10.15 13.55
CA PRO A 11 5.96 9.64 12.97
C PRO A 11 5.33 10.54 11.89
N SER A 12 5.60 11.85 11.92
CA SER A 12 5.14 12.82 10.92
C SER A 12 5.63 12.49 9.51
N LEU A 13 6.83 11.90 9.37
CA LEU A 13 7.39 11.49 8.08
C LEU A 13 6.65 10.29 7.45
N LEU A 14 5.74 9.65 8.19
CA LEU A 14 4.89 8.58 7.66
C LEU A 14 3.59 9.08 7.03
N ALA A 15 3.35 10.39 7.01
CA ALA A 15 2.22 10.98 6.33
C ALA A 15 2.39 10.96 4.80
N ARG A 16 1.27 10.94 4.07
CA ARG A 16 1.26 10.73 2.60
C ARG A 16 2.08 11.75 1.80
N ASN A 17 2.15 12.99 2.29
CA ASN A 17 2.86 14.11 1.66
C ASN A 17 4.39 14.00 1.80
N HIS A 18 4.88 13.06 2.63
CA HIS A 18 6.30 12.73 2.75
C HIS A 18 6.68 11.47 1.95
N PHE A 19 5.74 10.91 1.19
CA PHE A 19 5.98 9.78 0.28
C PHE A 19 6.73 8.59 0.92
N PRO A 20 6.25 8.05 2.06
CA PRO A 20 7.04 7.11 2.84
C PRO A 20 7.16 5.74 2.17
N SER A 21 8.33 5.11 2.34
CA SER A 21 8.47 3.66 2.26
C SER A 21 8.44 3.08 3.68
N LYS A 22 7.58 2.09 3.93
CA LYS A 22 7.41 1.51 5.27
C LYS A 22 6.88 0.08 5.25
N LEU A 23 7.18 -0.66 6.31
CA LEU A 23 6.59 -1.95 6.62
C LEU A 23 5.65 -1.79 7.82
N GLY A 24 4.37 -2.10 7.63
CA GLY A 24 3.33 -2.01 8.64
C GLY A 24 2.77 -0.61 8.91
N GLY A 25 1.91 -0.53 9.92
CA GLY A 25 1.04 0.62 10.18
C GLY A 25 -0.17 0.67 9.22
N ALA A 26 -0.72 1.86 9.02
CA ALA A 26 -1.77 2.11 8.04
C ALA A 26 -1.16 2.55 6.70
N PRO A 27 -1.74 2.18 5.54
CA PRO A 27 -1.27 2.68 4.25
C PRO A 27 -1.35 4.21 4.18
N ALA A 28 -0.30 4.86 3.65
CA ALA A 28 -0.32 6.28 3.35
C ALA A 28 -0.67 6.47 1.86
N TRP A 29 -1.96 6.50 1.55
CA TRP A 29 -2.46 6.66 0.18
C TRP A 29 -2.05 8.01 -0.41
N LEU A 30 -1.34 7.98 -1.55
CA LEU A 30 -0.92 9.20 -2.25
C LEU A 30 -2.12 9.95 -2.81
N ASP A 31 -2.99 9.22 -3.51
CA ASP A 31 -4.24 9.72 -4.06
C ASP A 31 -5.39 9.36 -3.11
N PRO A 32 -5.98 10.33 -2.39
CA PRO A 32 -7.11 10.08 -1.50
C PRO A 32 -8.45 9.94 -2.20
N VAL A 33 -8.53 10.23 -3.51
CA VAL A 33 -9.76 10.18 -4.29
C VAL A 33 -9.95 8.76 -4.84
N ASN A 34 -8.91 8.21 -5.46
CA ASN A 34 -8.97 6.90 -6.12
C ASN A 34 -8.49 5.76 -5.19
N LEU A 35 -9.22 5.54 -4.10
CA LEU A 35 -8.92 4.47 -3.15
C LEU A 35 -9.43 3.10 -3.64
N PRO A 36 -8.74 2.00 -3.30
CA PRO A 36 -9.28 0.66 -3.53
C PRO A 36 -10.61 0.46 -2.80
N THR A 37 -11.57 -0.13 -3.50
CA THR A 37 -12.85 -0.54 -2.91
C THR A 37 -12.68 -1.63 -1.87
N GLU A 38 -13.65 -1.77 -0.97
CA GLU A 38 -13.67 -2.83 0.03
C GLU A 38 -13.54 -4.23 -0.61
N ARG A 39 -14.24 -4.46 -1.73
CA ARG A 39 -14.17 -5.73 -2.48
C ARG A 39 -12.76 -6.02 -3.00
N GLN A 40 -12.05 -5.00 -3.46
CA GLN A 40 -10.67 -5.16 -3.92
C GLN A 40 -9.72 -5.48 -2.76
N LEU A 41 -10.00 -5.00 -1.55
CA LEU A 41 -9.23 -5.28 -0.34
C LEU A 41 -9.59 -6.60 0.35
N ARG A 42 -10.32 -7.50 -0.33
CA ARG A 42 -10.65 -8.84 0.17
C ARG A 42 -9.89 -9.94 -0.55
N CYS A 43 -9.57 -10.99 0.22
CA CYS A 43 -8.95 -12.21 -0.25
C CYS A 43 -9.86 -12.91 -1.26
N GLY A 44 -9.32 -13.26 -2.42
CA GLY A 44 -10.09 -13.98 -3.45
C GLY A 44 -10.54 -15.38 -3.02
N ALA A 45 -9.80 -16.02 -2.13
CA ALA A 45 -10.05 -17.40 -1.70
C ALA A 45 -10.92 -17.50 -0.44
N SER A 46 -10.73 -16.61 0.55
CA SER A 46 -11.46 -16.65 1.83
C SER A 46 -12.54 -15.58 1.97
N GLY A 47 -12.55 -14.55 1.12
CA GLY A 47 -13.43 -13.39 1.24
C GLY A 47 -13.08 -12.42 2.39
N GLU A 48 -12.11 -12.77 3.22
CA GLU A 48 -11.69 -11.95 4.36
C GLU A 48 -10.90 -10.70 3.95
N PRO A 49 -10.89 -9.64 4.77
CA PRO A 49 -10.06 -8.47 4.53
C PRO A 49 -8.57 -8.80 4.51
N LEU A 50 -7.88 -8.33 3.47
CA LEU A 50 -6.43 -8.36 3.41
C LEU A 50 -5.84 -7.33 4.40
N ARG A 51 -4.63 -7.61 4.88
CA ARG A 51 -3.88 -6.74 5.78
C ARG A 51 -2.79 -6.03 5.02
N PHE A 52 -2.70 -4.72 5.21
CA PHE A 52 -1.56 -3.95 4.74
C PHE A 52 -0.27 -4.45 5.40
N VAL A 53 0.78 -4.65 4.60
CA VAL A 53 2.08 -5.12 5.07
C VAL A 53 3.19 -4.16 4.70
N ALA A 54 3.18 -3.62 3.49
CA ALA A 54 4.28 -2.78 3.00
C ALA A 54 3.78 -1.69 2.06
N GLN A 55 4.48 -0.56 2.08
CA GLN A 55 4.38 0.51 1.10
C GLN A 55 5.79 0.83 0.64
N VAL A 56 5.99 0.88 -0.68
CA VAL A 56 7.25 1.28 -1.30
C VAL A 56 6.98 2.47 -2.19
N TYR A 57 7.63 3.59 -1.91
CA TYR A 57 7.68 4.74 -2.81
C TYR A 57 8.71 4.49 -3.91
N ALA A 58 8.28 4.63 -5.16
CA ALA A 58 9.02 4.26 -6.36
C ALA A 58 8.74 5.29 -7.48
N ALA A 59 9.13 6.54 -7.22
CA ALA A 59 9.03 7.65 -8.17
C ALA A 59 9.62 7.30 -9.54
N ALA A 60 9.05 7.88 -10.60
CA ALA A 60 9.55 7.78 -11.96
C ALA A 60 9.54 9.18 -12.57
N SER A 61 10.69 9.85 -12.57
CA SER A 61 10.80 11.24 -13.02
C SER A 61 10.54 11.40 -14.52
N ASP A 62 10.76 10.34 -15.28
CA ASP A 62 10.55 10.19 -16.72
C ASP A 62 9.11 9.81 -17.11
N GLU A 63 8.24 9.50 -16.15
CA GLU A 63 6.83 9.15 -16.37
C GLU A 63 5.89 10.27 -15.87
N PRO A 64 5.40 11.17 -16.75
CA PRO A 64 4.59 12.32 -16.36
C PRO A 64 3.32 11.98 -15.60
N HIS A 65 2.74 10.80 -15.83
CA HIS A 65 1.51 10.35 -15.19
C HIS A 65 1.73 9.57 -13.89
N ALA A 66 2.99 9.29 -13.52
CA ALA A 66 3.36 8.54 -12.31
C ALA A 66 4.58 9.13 -11.61
N PHE A 67 4.72 10.47 -11.66
CA PHE A 67 5.84 11.20 -11.08
C PHE A 67 6.04 10.84 -9.60
N HIS A 68 4.95 10.81 -8.83
CA HIS A 68 4.89 10.13 -7.55
C HIS A 68 4.17 8.80 -7.71
N ARG A 69 4.79 7.71 -7.25
CA ARG A 69 4.20 6.37 -7.32
C ARG A 69 4.53 5.58 -6.07
N SER A 70 3.52 4.94 -5.50
CA SER A 70 3.69 3.96 -4.42
C SER A 70 3.06 2.63 -4.82
N ILE A 71 3.74 1.55 -4.44
CA ILE A 71 3.21 0.19 -4.48
C ILE A 71 2.85 -0.20 -3.05
N LEU A 72 1.59 -0.60 -2.83
CA LEU A 72 1.08 -1.00 -1.53
C LEU A 72 0.73 -2.48 -1.54
N LEU A 73 1.32 -3.24 -0.63
CA LEU A 73 1.21 -4.69 -0.55
C LEU A 73 0.24 -5.10 0.57
N PHE A 74 -0.70 -5.95 0.21
CA PHE A 74 -1.72 -6.49 1.10
C PHE A 74 -1.72 -8.03 1.03
N LEU A 75 -1.80 -8.68 2.20
CA LEU A 75 -1.76 -10.14 2.32
C LEU A 75 -2.91 -10.65 3.17
N SER A 76 -3.37 -11.87 2.88
CA SER A 76 -4.31 -12.59 3.73
C SER A 76 -3.67 -12.84 5.11
N PRO A 77 -4.42 -12.70 6.21
CA PRO A 77 -3.91 -13.08 7.53
C PRO A 77 -3.70 -14.60 7.68
N HIS A 78 -4.28 -15.41 6.78
CA HIS A 78 -4.12 -16.86 6.77
C HIS A 78 -2.89 -17.28 5.97
N GLY A 79 -1.75 -17.38 6.66
CA GLY A 79 -0.45 -17.78 6.10
C GLY A 79 -0.50 -18.99 5.14
N PRO A 80 -1.15 -20.11 5.50
CA PRO A 80 -1.25 -21.28 4.63
C PRO A 80 -1.99 -21.03 3.29
N SER A 81 -2.78 -19.96 3.19
CA SER A 81 -3.55 -19.60 2.01
C SER A 81 -2.86 -18.58 1.10
N LEU A 82 -1.64 -18.11 1.43
CA LEU A 82 -0.95 -17.06 0.66
C LEU A 82 -0.64 -17.44 -0.79
N SER A 83 -0.50 -18.73 -1.09
CA SER A 83 -0.31 -19.23 -2.46
C SER A 83 -1.60 -19.21 -3.29
N ARG A 84 -2.77 -18.99 -2.67
CA ARG A 84 -4.04 -18.99 -3.38
C ARG A 84 -4.24 -17.67 -4.14
N PRO A 85 -4.86 -17.71 -5.34
CA PRO A 85 -5.17 -16.49 -6.09
C PRO A 85 -5.94 -15.47 -5.26
N GLY A 86 -5.46 -14.22 -5.29
CA GLY A 86 -6.07 -13.11 -4.58
C GLY A 86 -5.83 -13.08 -3.06
N ALA A 87 -5.03 -13.99 -2.51
CA ALA A 87 -4.56 -13.92 -1.11
C ALA A 87 -3.42 -12.91 -0.91
N VAL A 88 -2.75 -12.50 -1.99
CA VAL A 88 -1.77 -11.41 -2.03
C VAL A 88 -2.21 -10.44 -3.12
N ARG A 89 -2.19 -9.14 -2.81
CA ARG A 89 -2.51 -8.07 -3.76
C ARG A 89 -1.53 -6.92 -3.62
N ALA A 90 -1.09 -6.40 -4.76
CA ALA A 90 -0.38 -5.15 -4.84
C ALA A 90 -1.28 -4.10 -5.49
N PHE A 91 -1.33 -2.90 -4.91
CA PHE A 91 -2.02 -1.75 -5.47
C PHE A 91 -1.01 -0.71 -5.89
N ARG A 92 -1.19 -0.17 -7.10
CA ARG A 92 -0.45 0.99 -7.57
C ARG A 92 -1.27 2.24 -7.27
N CYS A 93 -0.66 3.19 -6.57
CA CYS A 93 -1.22 4.51 -6.28
C CYS A 93 -0.22 5.55 -6.80
N GLN A 94 -0.67 6.48 -7.64
CA GLN A 94 0.24 7.40 -8.32
C GLN A 94 -0.42 8.76 -8.52
N LEU A 95 0.41 9.79 -8.63
CA LEU A 95 0.01 11.14 -9.00
C LEU A 95 0.84 11.61 -10.20
N PRO A 96 0.24 12.36 -11.13
CA PRO A 96 0.99 13.03 -12.19
C PRO A 96 1.92 14.10 -11.61
N ARG A 97 2.81 14.63 -12.44
CA ARG A 97 3.70 15.73 -12.06
C ARG A 97 2.93 17.00 -11.65
N ASP A 98 1.86 17.30 -12.38
CA ASP A 98 0.95 18.42 -12.11
C ASP A 98 -0.31 17.86 -11.43
N ASN A 99 -0.42 18.02 -10.11
CA ASN A 99 -1.42 17.36 -9.25
C ASN A 99 -1.99 18.28 -8.16
#